data_AF-A0A559NQM8-F1
#
_entry.id   AF-A0A559NQM8-F1
#
_cell.length_a   1.000
_cell.length_b   1.000
_cell.length_c   1.000
_cell.angle_alpha   90.00
_cell.angle_beta   90.00
_cell.angle_gamma   90.00
#
_symmetry.space_group_name_H-M   'P 1'
#
loop_
_entity.id
_entity.type
_entity.pdbx_description
1 polymer ?
#
loop_
_entity_poly.entity_id
_entity_poly.type
_entity_poly.pdbx_seq_one_letter_code
_entity_poly.pdbx_strand_id
1 'polypeptide(L)'
;MLNRKFSNLNSRTNHSLNVVQHLTHHRKLKSEKEKFEFVYVENDGTVRELDKEEIDYLQTEFEPSDGARPYIKSSYDQLTPDKKILGFLRRSEVPKEIEIIKNDLRYAEMRFPIGIYDTNNAIELPVGIYSIKVLGGWSVSVGEFSIELKNKENGKVITPKVTNWRIQSYEFGERAKKIMSLDIPKRGVYFIEFKNQKDLKVRPSNLLITRIFEKEIPSEQLRIWIG
;
A
#
# COMPACT_ATOMS: atom_id res chain seq x y z
N MET A 1 12.91 50.22 59.44
CA MET A 1 11.87 49.29 58.95
C MET A 1 11.82 49.36 57.43
N LEU A 2 12.54 48.48 56.74
CA LEU A 2 12.48 48.32 55.29
C LEU A 2 13.01 46.92 54.97
N ASN A 3 12.12 45.93 54.86
CA ASN A 3 12.37 44.65 54.19
C ASN A 3 11.14 43.76 54.32
N ARG A 4 10.28 43.75 53.31
CA ARG A 4 9.33 42.67 53.02
C ARG A 4 8.58 43.00 51.72
N LYS A 5 9.26 42.92 50.57
CA LYS A 5 8.57 42.78 49.27
C LYS A 5 9.38 42.14 48.13
N PHE A 6 10.59 41.62 48.39
CA PHE A 6 11.45 41.04 47.34
C PHE A 6 11.66 39.51 47.38
N SER A 7 10.96 38.77 48.24
CA SER A 7 11.16 37.31 48.35
C SER A 7 10.12 36.45 47.62
N ASN A 8 9.10 37.04 46.98
CA ASN A 8 7.99 36.26 46.38
C ASN A 8 7.92 36.28 44.84
N LEU A 9 8.84 36.96 44.14
CA LEU A 9 8.91 36.88 42.67
C LEU A 9 9.86 35.81 42.14
N ASN A 10 10.84 35.34 42.93
CA ASN A 10 11.84 34.38 42.47
C ASN A 10 11.44 32.89 42.62
N SER A 11 10.39 32.54 43.37
CA SER A 11 9.94 31.14 43.46
C SER A 11 8.94 30.76 42.36
N ARG A 12 8.17 31.73 41.84
CA ARG A 12 7.21 31.48 40.76
C ARG A 12 7.86 31.35 39.38
N THR A 13 8.98 32.01 39.14
CA THR A 13 9.74 31.93 37.89
C THR A 13 10.53 30.62 37.77
N ASN A 14 11.15 30.13 38.85
CA ASN A 14 11.89 28.85 38.81
C ASN A 14 10.96 27.62 38.73
N HIS A 15 9.77 27.68 39.32
CA HIS A 15 8.81 26.59 39.22
C HIS A 15 8.14 26.53 37.84
N SER A 16 7.88 27.69 37.21
CA SER A 16 7.35 27.75 35.85
C SER A 16 8.39 27.41 34.79
N LEU A 17 9.67 27.77 34.97
CA LEU A 17 10.75 27.35 34.06
C LEU A 17 11.00 25.83 34.11
N ASN A 18 10.96 25.19 35.28
CA ASN A 18 11.11 23.74 35.39
C ASN A 18 9.89 22.98 34.84
N VAL A 19 8.68 23.49 35.04
CA VAL A 19 7.46 22.89 34.46
C VAL A 19 7.45 23.08 32.94
N VAL A 20 7.87 24.24 32.42
CA VAL A 20 8.01 24.46 30.97
C VAL A 20 9.12 23.59 30.39
N GLN A 21 10.27 23.42 31.06
CA GLN A 21 11.34 22.52 30.60
C GLN A 21 10.91 21.05 30.59
N HIS A 22 10.27 20.55 31.66
CA HIS A 22 9.71 19.19 31.69
C HIS A 22 8.59 18.99 30.66
N LEU A 23 7.72 19.98 30.45
CA LEU A 23 6.65 19.93 29.46
C LEU A 23 7.18 20.09 28.02
N THR A 24 8.28 20.82 27.79
CA THR A 24 8.94 20.86 26.47
C THR A 24 9.72 19.59 26.18
N HIS A 25 10.30 18.92 27.18
CA HIS A 25 10.88 17.58 26.97
C HIS A 25 9.79 16.53 26.69
N HIS A 26 8.67 16.55 27.42
CA HIS A 26 7.55 15.65 27.17
C HIS A 26 6.72 16.01 25.91
N ARG A 27 6.71 17.27 25.44
CA ARG A 27 6.12 17.64 24.14
C ARG A 27 7.01 17.31 22.96
N LYS A 28 8.34 17.30 23.12
CA LYS A 28 9.26 16.86 22.07
C LYS A 28 9.31 15.33 21.93
N LEU A 29 8.82 14.60 22.93
CA LEU A 29 8.61 13.14 22.92
C LEU A 29 7.22 12.71 22.43
N LYS A 30 6.36 13.66 22.01
CA LYS A 30 4.97 13.37 21.61
C LYS A 30 4.68 13.68 20.13
N SER A 31 5.70 13.58 19.27
CA SER A 31 5.55 13.79 17.80
C SER A 31 6.26 12.76 16.92
N GLU A 32 6.69 11.63 17.44
CA GLU A 32 6.96 10.43 16.64
C GLU A 32 5.95 9.37 17.09
N LYS A 33 4.93 9.09 16.25
CA LYS A 33 4.28 7.77 16.34
C LYS A 33 5.41 6.75 16.29
N GLU A 34 5.49 5.82 17.25
CA GLU A 34 6.47 4.73 17.22
C GLU A 34 6.45 4.12 15.82
N LYS A 35 7.56 4.27 15.09
CA LYS A 35 7.68 3.74 13.73
C LYS A 35 7.64 2.22 13.85
N PHE A 36 6.93 1.56 12.95
CA PHE A 36 6.78 0.12 12.99
C PHE A 36 8.14 -0.60 12.94
N GLU A 37 8.26 -1.74 13.63
CA GLU A 37 9.52 -2.49 13.79
C GLU A 37 10.05 -3.00 12.45
N PHE A 38 9.17 -3.23 11.48
CA PHE A 38 9.53 -3.75 10.16
C PHE A 38 9.48 -2.67 9.08
N VAL A 39 10.28 -2.90 8.05
CA VAL A 39 10.35 -2.15 6.78
C VAL A 39 10.32 -3.15 5.62
N TYR A 40 10.16 -2.66 4.39
CA TYR A 40 10.23 -3.50 3.20
C TYR A 40 11.46 -3.13 2.37
N VAL A 41 12.20 -4.15 1.92
CA VAL A 41 13.30 -4.02 0.96
C VAL A 41 12.75 -4.29 -0.43
N GLU A 42 12.96 -3.36 -1.35
CA GLU A 42 12.56 -3.46 -2.75
C GLU A 42 13.59 -4.23 -3.59
N ASN A 43 13.21 -4.61 -4.81
CA ASN A 43 14.09 -5.34 -5.73
C ASN A 43 15.38 -4.58 -6.11
N ASP A 44 15.36 -3.25 -6.06
CA ASP A 44 16.51 -2.40 -6.34
C ASP A 44 17.40 -2.15 -5.10
N GLY A 45 17.04 -2.74 -3.95
CA GLY A 45 17.72 -2.56 -2.67
C GLY A 45 17.27 -1.32 -1.89
N THR A 46 16.34 -0.51 -2.42
CA THR A 46 15.79 0.59 -1.63
C THR A 46 14.94 0.06 -0.47
N VAL A 47 14.88 0.83 0.61
CA VAL A 47 14.14 0.45 1.82
C VAL A 47 13.06 1.48 2.09
N ARG A 48 11.83 1.00 2.35
CA ARG A 48 10.67 1.84 2.60
C ARG A 48 9.92 1.45 3.87
N GLU A 49 9.22 2.43 4.43
CA GLU A 49 8.21 2.19 5.46
C GLU A 49 7.08 1.26 4.94
N LEU A 50 6.39 0.58 5.86
CA LEU A 50 5.25 -0.26 5.51
C LEU A 50 3.95 0.56 5.43
N ASP A 51 3.04 0.14 4.55
CA ASP A 51 1.67 0.65 4.56
C ASP A 51 0.81 -0.04 5.64
N LYS A 52 -0.44 0.44 5.80
CA LYS A 52 -1.34 -0.10 6.83
C LYS A 52 -1.68 -1.58 6.60
N GLU A 53 -1.86 -2.00 5.35
CA GLU A 53 -2.25 -3.38 5.03
C GLU A 53 -1.10 -4.34 5.27
N GLU A 54 0.13 -3.94 4.95
CA GLU A 54 1.35 -4.69 5.26
C GLU A 54 1.58 -4.80 6.77
N ILE A 55 1.31 -3.72 7.53
CA ILE A 55 1.33 -3.76 8.99
C ILE A 55 0.27 -4.73 9.51
N ASP A 56 -0.98 -4.63 9.05
CA ASP A 56 -2.09 -5.50 9.44
C ASP A 56 -1.76 -6.98 9.09
N TYR A 57 -1.14 -7.23 7.93
CA TYR A 57 -0.68 -8.56 7.51
C TYR A 57 0.42 -9.11 8.41
N LEU A 58 1.42 -8.31 8.78
CA LEU A 58 2.48 -8.74 9.71
C LEU A 58 1.99 -8.93 11.15
N GLN A 59 0.88 -8.29 11.52
CA GLN A 59 0.23 -8.46 12.81
C GLN A 59 -0.78 -9.61 12.84
N THR A 60 -1.11 -10.19 11.68
CA THR A 60 -2.03 -11.33 11.58
C THR A 60 -1.37 -12.58 12.19
N GLU A 61 -2.14 -13.32 12.99
CA GLU A 61 -1.70 -14.61 13.52
C GLU A 61 -1.78 -15.68 12.43
N PHE A 62 -0.70 -16.45 12.25
CA PHE A 62 -0.63 -17.56 11.29
C PHE A 62 -0.36 -18.89 11.99
N GLU A 63 -1.04 -19.95 11.59
CA GLU A 63 -0.78 -21.32 12.06
C GLU A 63 0.62 -21.81 11.65
N PRO A 64 1.32 -22.66 12.44
CA PRO A 64 2.69 -23.14 12.18
C PRO A 64 2.98 -23.61 10.76
N SER A 65 2.01 -24.24 10.11
CA SER A 65 2.10 -24.79 8.74
C SER A 65 1.34 -23.97 7.70
N ASP A 66 0.97 -22.73 8.01
CA ASP A 66 0.31 -21.85 7.05
C ASP A 66 1.32 -21.29 6.05
N GLY A 67 1.14 -21.61 4.77
CA GLY A 67 1.97 -21.12 3.67
C GLY A 67 1.78 -19.62 3.38
N ALA A 68 0.77 -18.98 3.98
CA ALA A 68 0.53 -17.55 3.86
C ALA A 68 1.38 -16.70 4.82
N ARG A 69 2.32 -17.30 5.58
CA ARG A 69 3.20 -16.57 6.49
C ARG A 69 4.08 -15.56 5.76
N PRO A 70 4.27 -14.35 6.31
CA PRO A 70 5.18 -13.37 5.74
C PRO A 70 6.61 -13.89 5.76
N TYR A 71 7.31 -13.73 4.65
CA TYR A 71 8.74 -14.00 4.59
C TYR A 71 9.50 -12.81 5.18
N ILE A 72 10.09 -13.02 6.36
CA ILE A 72 10.92 -12.03 7.05
C ILE A 72 12.39 -12.38 6.85
N LYS A 73 13.15 -11.43 6.31
CA LYS A 73 14.58 -11.54 6.12
C LYS A 73 15.32 -11.50 7.46
N SER A 74 16.32 -12.35 7.62
CA SER A 74 17.26 -12.34 8.75
C SER A 74 18.33 -11.25 8.65
N SER A 75 18.64 -10.79 7.44
CA SER A 75 19.56 -9.67 7.20
C SER A 75 19.24 -8.96 5.88
N TYR A 76 19.72 -7.72 5.72
CA TYR A 76 19.52 -6.95 4.50
C TYR A 76 19.99 -7.68 3.24
N ASP A 77 21.19 -8.27 3.27
CA ASP A 77 21.81 -8.97 2.12
C ASP A 77 21.21 -10.35 1.82
N GLN A 78 20.25 -10.84 2.62
CA GLN A 78 19.66 -12.15 2.40
C GLN A 78 18.88 -12.18 1.09
N LEU A 79 19.23 -13.11 0.20
CA LEU A 79 18.48 -13.31 -1.04
C LEU A 79 17.36 -14.33 -0.87
N THR A 80 16.25 -14.09 -1.55
CA THR A 80 15.19 -15.09 -1.75
C THR A 80 15.73 -16.28 -2.56
N PRO A 81 15.03 -17.44 -2.58
CA PRO A 81 15.46 -18.60 -3.39
C PRO A 81 15.64 -18.30 -4.89
N ASP A 82 14.91 -17.32 -5.43
CA ASP A 82 15.03 -16.81 -6.80
C ASP A 82 16.06 -15.68 -6.96
N LYS A 83 16.97 -15.51 -5.99
CA LYS A 83 18.08 -14.55 -5.97
C LYS A 83 17.67 -13.07 -5.98
N LYS A 84 16.52 -12.73 -5.40
CA LYS A 84 16.07 -11.34 -5.25
C LYS A 84 16.38 -10.83 -3.85
N ILE A 85 16.63 -9.53 -3.73
CA ILE A 85 16.96 -8.87 -2.45
C ILE A 85 15.71 -8.44 -1.67
N LEU A 86 14.51 -8.55 -2.26
CA LEU A 86 13.28 -8.03 -1.68
C LEU A 86 12.83 -8.78 -0.41
N GLY A 87 11.98 -8.12 0.40
CA GLY A 87 11.24 -8.74 1.50
C GLY A 87 11.14 -7.89 2.76
N PHE A 88 10.35 -8.36 3.74
CA PHE A 88 10.22 -7.70 5.03
C PHE A 88 11.52 -7.82 5.83
N LEU A 89 11.96 -6.74 6.46
CA LEU A 89 13.19 -6.68 7.23
C LEU A 89 12.94 -5.93 8.54
N ARG A 90 13.54 -6.39 9.63
CA ARG A 90 13.56 -5.62 10.88
C ARG A 90 14.29 -4.30 10.63
N ARG A 91 13.73 -3.18 11.07
CA ARG A 91 14.31 -1.84 10.92
C ARG A 91 15.74 -1.76 11.46
N SER A 92 16.04 -2.48 12.54
CA SER A 92 17.39 -2.54 13.13
C SER A 92 18.45 -3.16 12.23
N GLU A 93 18.03 -3.98 11.25
CA GLU A 93 18.90 -4.69 10.31
C GLU A 93 19.15 -3.90 9.02
N VAL A 94 18.58 -2.69 8.91
CA VAL A 94 18.84 -1.80 7.76
C VAL A 94 20.25 -1.19 7.91
N PRO A 95 21.13 -1.32 6.90
CA PRO A 95 22.43 -0.65 6.89
C PRO A 95 22.28 0.87 7.10
N LYS A 96 23.16 1.45 7.93
CA LYS A 96 23.03 2.86 8.37
C LYS A 96 23.09 3.86 7.21
N GLU A 97 23.81 3.50 6.16
CA GLU A 97 23.96 4.25 4.90
C GLU A 97 22.72 4.22 4.01
N ILE A 98 21.74 3.35 4.27
CA ILE A 98 20.50 3.27 3.50
C ILE A 98 19.41 4.11 4.17
N GLU A 99 18.91 5.10 3.43
CA GLU A 99 17.77 5.89 3.87
C GLU A 99 16.48 5.07 3.83
N ILE A 100 15.74 5.04 4.93
CA ILE A 100 14.39 4.47 4.97
C ILE A 100 13.42 5.52 4.44
N ILE A 101 12.94 5.29 3.22
CA ILE A 101 12.03 6.19 2.53
C ILE A 101 10.66 6.11 3.19
N LYS A 102 10.11 7.25 3.60
CA LYS A 102 8.71 7.31 4.05
C LYS A 102 7.81 6.86 2.92
N ASN A 103 6.97 5.89 3.21
CA ASN A 103 6.21 5.25 2.16
C ASN A 103 4.89 5.97 1.92
N ASP A 104 4.90 6.85 0.93
CA ASP A 104 3.68 7.27 0.26
C ASP A 104 3.37 6.36 -0.94
N LEU A 105 4.22 5.37 -1.29
CA LEU A 105 4.17 4.62 -2.55
C LEU A 105 4.12 3.10 -2.35
N ARG A 106 2.95 2.48 -2.54
CA ARG A 106 2.85 1.01 -2.51
C ARG A 106 3.42 0.43 -3.81
N TYR A 107 4.58 -0.24 -3.75
CA TYR A 107 5.03 -1.09 -4.86
C TYR A 107 4.20 -2.36 -4.86
N ALA A 108 3.19 -2.40 -5.72
CA ALA A 108 2.47 -3.63 -6.00
C ALA A 108 3.41 -4.58 -6.73
N GLU A 109 3.75 -5.71 -6.11
CA GLU A 109 4.18 -6.85 -6.92
C GLU A 109 3.03 -7.21 -7.85
N MET A 110 3.31 -7.57 -9.11
CA MET A 110 2.29 -8.12 -10.04
C MET A 110 1.49 -9.31 -9.46
N ARG A 111 1.98 -9.86 -8.35
CA ARG A 111 1.40 -10.97 -7.60
C ARG A 111 0.25 -10.55 -6.69
N PHE A 112 -0.01 -9.27 -6.47
CA PHE A 112 -1.06 -8.84 -5.54
C PHE A 112 -2.12 -7.95 -6.20
N PRO A 113 -3.40 -8.12 -5.83
CA PRO A 113 -4.45 -7.20 -6.22
C PRO A 113 -4.27 -5.81 -5.58
N ILE A 114 -4.76 -4.78 -6.26
CA ILE A 114 -4.64 -3.37 -5.89
C ILE A 114 -6.04 -2.81 -5.65
N GLY A 115 -6.29 -2.14 -4.53
CA GLY A 115 -7.56 -1.48 -4.26
C GLY A 115 -7.77 -0.29 -5.21
N ILE A 116 -8.99 -0.10 -5.72
CA ILE A 116 -9.25 1.00 -6.67
C ILE A 116 -9.24 2.40 -6.03
N TYR A 117 -9.27 2.46 -4.71
CA TYR A 117 -9.12 3.70 -3.92
C TYR A 117 -7.74 3.86 -3.31
N ASP A 118 -6.86 2.86 -3.49
CA ASP A 118 -5.49 2.95 -3.03
C ASP A 118 -4.80 4.05 -3.86
N THR A 119 -4.17 4.98 -3.16
CA THR A 119 -3.46 6.08 -3.80
C THR A 119 -1.99 5.75 -3.95
N ASN A 120 -1.32 6.41 -4.91
CA ASN A 120 0.13 6.34 -5.05
C ASN A 120 0.68 4.91 -5.22
N ASN A 121 -0.04 4.03 -5.90
CA ASN A 121 0.49 2.71 -6.22
C ASN A 121 1.51 2.79 -7.35
N ALA A 122 2.63 2.09 -7.20
CA ALA A 122 3.60 1.84 -8.26
C ALA A 122 3.65 0.34 -8.57
N ILE A 123 3.85 -0.03 -9.83
CA ILE A 123 4.01 -1.43 -10.24
C ILE A 123 5.20 -1.55 -11.20
N GLU A 124 6.05 -2.55 -10.99
CA GLU A 124 7.05 -2.91 -11.99
C GLU A 124 6.43 -3.86 -13.00
N LEU A 125 6.42 -3.46 -14.28
CA LEU A 125 5.87 -4.25 -15.37
C LEU A 125 6.96 -4.55 -16.42
N PRO A 126 7.22 -5.82 -16.72
CA PRO A 126 7.95 -6.23 -17.93
C PRO A 126 7.26 -5.78 -19.23
N VAL A 127 7.96 -5.94 -20.36
CA VAL A 127 7.34 -5.77 -21.69
C VAL A 127 6.31 -6.87 -21.89
N GLY A 128 5.09 -6.52 -22.31
CA GLY A 128 4.05 -7.50 -22.56
C GLY A 128 2.64 -6.91 -22.62
N ILE A 129 1.69 -7.81 -22.91
CA ILE A 129 0.26 -7.50 -22.91
C ILE A 129 -0.37 -8.15 -21.67
N TYR A 130 -0.97 -7.32 -20.83
CA TYR A 130 -1.58 -7.71 -19.57
C TYR A 130 -3.10 -7.63 -19.65
N SER A 131 -3.76 -8.54 -18.93
CA SER A 131 -5.18 -8.48 -18.67
C SER A 131 -5.41 -7.77 -17.34
N ILE A 132 -6.22 -6.72 -17.38
CA ILE A 132 -6.69 -6.08 -16.16
C ILE A 132 -8.03 -6.72 -15.80
N LYS A 133 -8.07 -7.36 -14.65
CA LYS A 133 -9.24 -8.05 -14.11
C LYS A 133 -9.73 -7.36 -12.84
N VAL A 134 -11.04 -7.29 -12.67
CA VAL A 134 -11.65 -6.93 -11.39
C VAL A 134 -11.99 -8.20 -10.63
N LEU A 135 -11.78 -8.18 -9.32
CA LEU A 135 -12.05 -9.30 -8.42
C LEU A 135 -13.42 -9.16 -7.73
N GLY A 136 -13.94 -10.28 -7.23
CA GLY A 136 -15.15 -10.38 -6.41
C GLY A 136 -16.41 -10.83 -7.15
N GLY A 137 -16.47 -10.81 -8.48
CA GLY A 137 -17.70 -11.19 -9.18
C GLY A 137 -17.62 -11.34 -10.69
N TRP A 138 -18.65 -11.97 -11.26
CA TRP A 138 -18.74 -12.21 -12.70
C TRP A 138 -19.57 -11.17 -13.44
N SER A 139 -20.45 -10.43 -12.75
CA SER A 139 -21.27 -9.39 -13.36
C SER A 139 -20.63 -8.04 -13.11
N VAL A 140 -20.13 -7.43 -14.19
CA VAL A 140 -19.33 -6.21 -14.12
C VAL A 140 -19.86 -5.17 -15.09
N SER A 141 -20.12 -3.97 -14.58
CA SER A 141 -20.36 -2.76 -15.37
C SER A 141 -19.18 -1.81 -15.13
N VAL A 142 -18.48 -1.43 -16.21
CA VAL A 142 -17.29 -0.57 -16.12
C VAL A 142 -17.67 0.92 -16.07
N GLY A 143 -18.69 1.34 -16.82
CA GLY A 143 -19.05 2.77 -16.90
C GLY A 143 -17.89 3.62 -17.41
N GLU A 144 -17.67 4.78 -16.79
CA GLU A 144 -16.55 5.69 -17.09
C GLU A 144 -15.29 5.38 -16.27
N PHE A 145 -15.26 4.25 -15.55
CA PHE A 145 -14.07 3.82 -14.81
C PHE A 145 -12.88 3.66 -15.77
N SER A 146 -11.77 4.31 -15.43
CA SER A 146 -10.54 4.26 -16.21
C SER A 146 -9.30 4.15 -15.32
N ILE A 147 -8.23 3.67 -15.92
CA ILE A 147 -6.93 3.46 -15.28
C ILE A 147 -5.89 4.16 -16.14
N GLU A 148 -4.95 4.86 -15.51
CA GLU A 148 -3.78 5.42 -16.18
C GLU A 148 -2.51 4.90 -15.52
N LEU A 149 -1.52 4.56 -16.36
CA LEU A 149 -0.20 4.12 -15.91
C LEU A 149 0.84 5.12 -16.39
N LYS A 150 1.45 5.84 -15.46
CA LYS A 150 2.50 6.83 -15.76
C LYS A 150 3.87 6.22 -15.49
N ASN A 151 4.68 6.07 -16.52
CA ASN A 151 6.04 5.56 -16.39
C ASN A 151 6.89 6.52 -15.53
N LYS A 152 7.59 5.97 -14.52
CA LYS A 152 8.41 6.74 -13.57
C LYS A 152 9.62 7.40 -14.23
N GLU A 153 10.25 6.76 -15.21
CA GLU A 153 11.49 7.25 -15.84
C GLU A 153 11.23 8.40 -16.83
N ASN A 154 10.25 8.24 -17.72
CA ASN A 154 10.03 9.17 -18.83
C ASN A 154 8.72 9.95 -18.74
N GLY A 155 7.89 9.70 -17.72
CA GLY A 155 6.62 10.38 -17.49
C GLY A 155 5.52 10.05 -18.50
N LYS A 156 5.75 9.12 -19.44
CA LYS A 156 4.76 8.71 -20.46
C LYS A 156 3.58 8.03 -19.79
N VAL A 157 2.37 8.48 -20.14
CA VAL A 157 1.11 7.89 -19.67
C VAL A 157 0.62 6.85 -20.69
N ILE A 158 0.16 5.72 -20.19
CA ILE A 158 -0.47 4.63 -20.96
C ILE A 158 -1.85 4.37 -20.36
N THR A 159 -2.86 4.34 -21.22
CA THR A 159 -4.25 4.05 -20.84
C THR A 159 -4.63 2.66 -21.36
N PRO A 160 -5.02 1.71 -20.49
CA PRO A 160 -5.54 0.42 -20.92
C PRO A 160 -6.80 0.56 -21.78
N LYS A 161 -6.98 -0.36 -22.72
CA LYS A 161 -8.15 -0.39 -23.59
C LYS A 161 -9.24 -1.26 -22.99
N VAL A 162 -10.46 -0.73 -22.86
CA VAL A 162 -11.64 -1.51 -22.48
C VAL A 162 -11.85 -2.61 -23.51
N THR A 163 -12.13 -3.83 -23.04
CA THR A 163 -12.35 -4.98 -23.94
C THR A 163 -13.82 -5.41 -23.95
N ASN A 164 -14.29 -5.76 -25.16
CA ASN A 164 -15.57 -6.44 -25.37
C ASN A 164 -15.46 -7.95 -25.05
N TRP A 165 -14.26 -8.52 -25.13
CA TRP A 165 -14.00 -9.94 -24.87
C TRP A 165 -13.73 -10.18 -23.37
N ARG A 166 -14.79 -10.07 -22.56
CA ARG A 166 -14.71 -10.18 -21.09
C ARG A 166 -14.66 -11.64 -20.64
N ILE A 167 -13.45 -12.17 -20.50
CA ILE A 167 -13.17 -13.52 -19.99
C ILE A 167 -13.42 -13.56 -18.47
N GLN A 168 -14.07 -14.61 -18.00
CA GLN A 168 -14.25 -14.92 -16.58
C GLN A 168 -13.15 -15.89 -16.15
N SER A 169 -12.57 -15.69 -14.97
CA SER A 169 -11.59 -16.60 -14.38
C SER A 169 -11.70 -16.61 -12.85
N TYR A 170 -10.80 -17.33 -12.21
CA TYR A 170 -10.59 -17.28 -10.77
C TYR A 170 -9.15 -16.86 -10.50
N GLU A 171 -8.96 -15.88 -9.62
CA GLU A 171 -7.64 -15.36 -9.23
C GLU A 171 -7.66 -15.20 -7.71
N PHE A 172 -6.62 -15.65 -7.03
CA PHE A 172 -6.55 -15.56 -5.55
C PHE A 172 -7.75 -16.20 -4.83
N GLY A 173 -8.31 -17.28 -5.40
CA GLY A 173 -9.50 -17.94 -4.86
C GLY A 173 -10.82 -17.18 -5.08
N GLU A 174 -10.78 -16.01 -5.73
CA GLU A 174 -11.92 -15.14 -5.96
C GLU A 174 -12.36 -15.15 -7.42
N ARG A 175 -13.64 -14.85 -7.66
CA ARG A 175 -14.17 -14.65 -9.01
C ARG A 175 -13.50 -13.42 -9.62
N ALA A 176 -12.99 -13.57 -10.83
CA ALA A 176 -12.35 -12.49 -11.57
C ALA A 176 -12.98 -12.32 -12.94
N LYS A 177 -13.01 -11.07 -13.43
CA LYS A 177 -13.45 -10.78 -14.79
C LYS A 177 -12.55 -9.75 -15.45
N LYS A 178 -12.07 -10.09 -16.65
CA LYS A 178 -11.30 -9.17 -17.48
C LYS A 178 -12.17 -7.98 -17.90
N ILE A 179 -11.65 -6.78 -17.68
CA ILE A 179 -12.32 -5.50 -18.02
C ILE A 179 -11.52 -4.69 -19.04
N MET A 180 -10.18 -4.78 -19.03
CA MET A 180 -9.31 -4.03 -19.93
C MET A 180 -8.10 -4.86 -20.37
N SER A 181 -7.41 -4.39 -21.40
CA SER A 181 -6.10 -4.90 -21.82
C SER A 181 -5.08 -3.77 -21.82
N LEU A 182 -3.90 -4.04 -21.27
CA LEU A 182 -2.82 -3.09 -21.11
C LEU A 182 -1.61 -3.56 -21.92
N ASP A 183 -1.05 -2.70 -22.74
CA ASP A 183 0.16 -2.97 -23.52
C ASP A 183 1.33 -2.16 -22.95
N ILE A 184 2.37 -2.86 -22.51
CA ILE A 184 3.59 -2.28 -21.94
C ILE A 184 4.72 -2.42 -22.95
N PRO A 185 5.12 -1.33 -23.63
CA PRO A 185 6.11 -1.39 -24.71
C PRO A 185 7.56 -1.44 -24.20
N LYS A 186 7.80 -1.03 -22.96
CA LYS A 186 9.13 -1.02 -22.33
C LYS A 186 8.98 -1.44 -20.87
N ARG A 187 9.88 -2.29 -20.37
CA ARG A 187 9.94 -2.61 -18.95
C ARG A 187 10.15 -1.33 -18.13
N GLY A 188 9.50 -1.23 -16.98
CA GLY A 188 9.76 -0.17 -16.02
C GLY A 188 8.78 -0.14 -14.86
N VAL A 189 8.95 0.86 -14.00
CA VAL A 189 8.03 1.17 -12.90
C VAL A 189 6.98 2.17 -13.38
N TYR A 190 5.72 1.90 -13.06
CA TYR A 190 4.57 2.70 -13.45
C TYR A 190 3.74 3.09 -12.23
N PHE A 191 3.43 4.38 -12.10
CA PHE A 191 2.43 4.85 -11.15
C PHE A 191 1.04 4.61 -11.71
N ILE A 192 0.15 4.03 -10.89
CA ILE A 192 -1.22 3.70 -11.26
C ILE A 192 -2.14 4.76 -10.69
N GLU A 193 -3.01 5.30 -11.56
CA GLU A 193 -4.06 6.23 -11.18
C GLU A 193 -5.42 5.66 -11.60
N PHE A 194 -6.34 5.54 -10.64
CA PHE A 194 -7.72 5.13 -10.89
C PHE A 194 -8.63 6.36 -10.96
N LYS A 195 -9.51 6.40 -11.95
CA LYS A 195 -10.46 7.49 -12.15
C LYS A 195 -11.88 6.94 -12.24
N ASN A 196 -12.84 7.71 -11.73
CA ASN A 196 -14.27 7.37 -11.72
C ASN A 196 -14.57 6.01 -11.03
N GLN A 197 -13.92 5.75 -9.89
CA GLN A 197 -14.01 4.49 -9.12
C GLN A 197 -15.46 4.04 -8.85
N LYS A 198 -16.36 5.00 -8.59
CA LYS A 198 -17.78 4.74 -8.27
C LYS A 198 -18.59 4.17 -9.44
N ASP A 199 -18.09 4.29 -10.67
CA ASP A 199 -18.77 3.79 -11.86
C ASP A 199 -18.49 2.31 -12.13
N LEU A 200 -17.44 1.77 -11.50
CA LEU A 200 -17.13 0.34 -11.54
C LEU A 200 -18.06 -0.42 -10.58
N LYS A 201 -18.97 -1.21 -11.14
CA LYS A 201 -19.96 -1.97 -10.39
C LYS A 201 -19.74 -3.46 -10.57
N VAL A 202 -19.64 -4.18 -9.45
CA VAL A 202 -19.42 -5.63 -9.44
C VAL A 202 -20.48 -6.35 -8.63
N ARG A 203 -21.04 -7.42 -9.18
CA ARG A 203 -21.93 -8.34 -8.48
C ARG A 203 -21.38 -9.77 -8.55
N PRO A 204 -21.54 -10.57 -7.47
CA PRO A 204 -21.02 -11.94 -7.44
C PRO A 204 -21.52 -12.80 -8.59
N SER A 205 -22.82 -12.80 -8.89
CA SER A 205 -23.45 -13.64 -9.92
C SER A 205 -23.84 -12.90 -11.19
N ASN A 206 -23.84 -13.64 -12.30
CA ASN A 206 -24.37 -13.21 -13.60
C ASN A 206 -25.85 -13.56 -13.82
N LEU A 207 -26.43 -14.40 -12.96
CA LEU A 207 -27.77 -14.94 -13.17
C LEU A 207 -28.85 -13.90 -12.86
N LEU A 208 -29.87 -13.80 -13.71
CA LEU A 208 -30.92 -12.79 -13.59
C LEU A 208 -31.74 -12.93 -12.30
N ILE A 209 -31.99 -14.17 -11.84
CA ILE A 209 -32.80 -14.44 -10.64
C ILE A 209 -32.03 -14.08 -9.36
N THR A 210 -30.72 -14.31 -9.32
CA THR A 210 -29.90 -14.00 -8.14
C THR A 210 -29.64 -12.50 -7.98
N ARG A 211 -29.74 -11.71 -9.07
CA ARG A 211 -29.60 -10.23 -9.03
C ARG A 211 -30.63 -9.51 -8.16
N ILE A 212 -31.76 -10.15 -7.86
CA ILE A 212 -32.81 -9.58 -7.01
C ILE A 212 -32.41 -9.60 -5.53
N PHE A 213 -31.54 -10.55 -5.14
CA PHE A 213 -31.15 -10.77 -3.74
C PHE A 213 -29.68 -10.44 -3.47
N GLU A 214 -28.81 -10.51 -4.47
CA GLU A 214 -27.39 -10.19 -4.32
C GLU A 214 -27.13 -8.68 -4.40
N LYS A 215 -26.58 -8.14 -3.31
CA LYS A 215 -26.12 -6.75 -3.27
C LYS A 215 -24.85 -6.57 -4.12
N GLU A 216 -24.71 -5.37 -4.66
CA GLU A 216 -23.47 -4.92 -5.29
C GLU A 216 -22.34 -4.91 -4.26
N ILE A 217 -21.14 -5.32 -4.66
CA ILE A 217 -19.96 -5.23 -3.81
C ILE A 217 -19.64 -3.75 -3.63
N PRO A 218 -19.48 -3.24 -2.39
CA PRO A 218 -19.10 -1.85 -2.15
C PRO A 218 -17.85 -1.48 -2.92
N SER A 219 -17.84 -0.30 -3.54
CA SER A 219 -16.74 0.13 -4.42
C SER A 219 -15.40 0.16 -3.67
N GLU A 220 -15.43 0.46 -2.38
CA GLU A 220 -14.29 0.55 -1.46
C GLU A 220 -13.61 -0.81 -1.23
N GLN A 221 -14.32 -1.91 -1.50
CA GLN A 221 -13.80 -3.28 -1.38
C GLN A 221 -13.29 -3.83 -2.72
N LEU A 222 -13.47 -3.09 -3.82
CA LEU A 222 -13.08 -3.55 -5.14
C LEU A 222 -11.58 -3.49 -5.33
N ARG A 223 -11.05 -4.60 -5.85
CA ARG A 223 -9.63 -4.76 -6.18
C ARG A 223 -9.45 -5.13 -7.64
N ILE A 224 -8.35 -4.65 -8.20
CA ILE A 224 -7.91 -4.88 -9.56
C ILE A 224 -6.65 -5.74 -9.53
N TRP A 225 -6.59 -6.72 -10.43
CA TRP A 225 -5.40 -7.49 -10.66
C TRP A 225 -4.91 -7.31 -12.10
N ILE A 226 -3.60 -7.12 -12.27
CA ILE A 226 -2.92 -6.96 -13.55
C ILE A 226 -2.02 -8.18 -13.76
N GLY A 227 -2.38 -9.03 -14.74
CA GLY A 227 -1.68 -10.28 -15.02
C GLY A 227 -1.92 -10.85 -16.40
#